data_AF-A0A7K5WB19-F1
#
_entry.id   AF-A0A7K5WB19-F1
#
_cell.length_a   1.000
_cell.length_b   1.000
_cell.length_c   1.000
_cell.angle_alpha   90.00
_cell.angle_beta   90.00
_cell.angle_gamma   90.00
#
_symmetry.space_group_name_H-M   'P 1'
#
loop_
_entity.id
_entity.type
_entity.pdbx_description
1 polymer ?
#
loop_
_entity_poly.entity_id
_entity_poly.type
_entity_poly.pdbx_seq_one_letter_code
_entity_poly.pdbx_strand_id
1 'polypeptide(L)'
;VGGKMDENRFVAVTSSNAAKLHNLYPRKGRIIPGADADVVVWDPEATKTISASTQVQGGDINLYENMRCHGVPLVTISRGRVVYENGVFMCAEGTGKFCPLRSFPDIAYKKLVQREKVRGRPCPCPARALPVPRGKKETGTPLADTPTRPATRHG
;
A
#
# COMPACT_ATOMS: atom_id res chain seq x y z
N VAL A 1 -23.21 8.15 -3.91
CA VAL A 1 -21.91 7.49 -4.13
C VAL A 1 -21.34 7.94 -5.47
N GLY A 2 -20.05 8.30 -5.55
CA GLY A 2 -19.48 8.92 -6.76
C GLY A 2 -19.42 8.05 -8.02
N GLY A 3 -19.83 6.78 -7.94
CA GLY A 3 -19.99 5.88 -9.10
C GLY A 3 -18.71 5.47 -9.84
N LYS A 4 -17.53 5.93 -9.39
CA LYS A 4 -16.25 5.69 -10.07
C LYS A 4 -15.70 4.27 -9.89
N MET A 5 -16.13 3.55 -8.86
CA MET A 5 -15.71 2.18 -8.56
C MET A 5 -16.77 1.45 -7.73
N ASP A 6 -16.78 0.12 -7.81
CA ASP A 6 -17.59 -0.77 -6.96
C ASP A 6 -16.92 -1.07 -5.61
N GLU A 7 -17.62 -1.75 -4.70
CA GLU A 7 -17.10 -2.12 -3.39
C GLU A 7 -15.91 -3.10 -3.46
N ASN A 8 -15.89 -4.00 -4.44
CA ASN A 8 -14.79 -4.94 -4.61
C ASN A 8 -13.49 -4.21 -4.99
N ARG A 9 -13.59 -3.20 -5.86
CA ARG A 9 -12.47 -2.36 -6.26
C ARG A 9 -12.03 -1.47 -5.10
N PHE A 10 -12.96 -0.97 -4.29
CA PHE A 10 -12.64 -0.27 -3.04
C PHE A 10 -11.79 -1.15 -2.11
N VAL A 11 -12.18 -2.41 -1.88
CA VAL A 11 -11.38 -3.38 -1.10
C VAL A 11 -10.00 -3.59 -1.72
N ALA A 12 -9.93 -3.71 -3.05
CA ALA A 12 -8.67 -3.93 -3.74
C ALA A 12 -7.67 -2.78 -3.52
N VAL A 13 -8.12 -1.53 -3.62
CA VAL A 13 -7.25 -0.34 -3.51
C VAL A 13 -6.93 0.06 -2.07
N THR A 14 -7.77 -0.30 -1.10
CA THR A 14 -7.54 0.00 0.32
C THR A 14 -6.77 -1.09 1.05
N SER A 15 -6.80 -2.35 0.59
CA SER A 15 -6.17 -3.46 1.32
C SER A 15 -5.50 -4.52 0.44
N SER A 16 -6.25 -5.19 -0.45
CA SER A 16 -5.74 -6.41 -1.10
C SER A 16 -4.50 -6.16 -1.96
N ASN A 17 -4.43 -5.02 -2.65
CA ASN A 17 -3.28 -4.69 -3.50
C ASN A 17 -2.04 -4.36 -2.65
N ALA A 18 -2.20 -3.65 -1.54
CA ALA A 18 -1.12 -3.40 -0.59
C ALA A 18 -0.59 -4.72 -0.01
N ALA A 19 -1.48 -5.64 0.39
CA ALA A 19 -1.09 -6.94 0.90
C ALA A 19 -0.32 -7.78 -0.14
N LYS A 20 -0.72 -7.74 -1.42
CA LYS A 20 0.00 -8.42 -2.51
C LYS A 20 1.39 -7.81 -2.73
N LEU A 21 1.49 -6.48 -2.73
CA LEU A 21 2.75 -5.78 -2.93
C LEU A 21 3.74 -6.03 -1.79
N HIS A 22 3.25 -6.05 -0.56
CA HIS A 22 4.05 -6.31 0.65
C HIS A 22 4.19 -7.80 0.99
N ASN A 23 3.81 -8.71 0.10
CA ASN A 23 3.97 -10.16 0.28
C ASN A 23 3.26 -10.74 1.52
N LEU A 24 2.11 -10.16 1.88
CA LEU A 24 1.26 -10.58 2.99
C LEU A 24 -0.06 -11.22 2.52
N TYR A 25 -0.34 -11.24 1.21
CA TYR A 25 -1.54 -11.86 0.68
C TYR A 25 -1.39 -13.40 0.58
N PRO A 26 -2.40 -14.21 0.96
CA PRO A 26 -3.75 -13.82 1.40
C PRO A 26 -3.89 -13.71 2.93
N ARG A 27 -2.80 -13.83 3.71
CA ARG A 27 -2.83 -13.69 5.17
C ARG A 27 -3.46 -12.35 5.61
N LYS A 28 -3.26 -11.26 4.85
CA LYS A 28 -3.99 -9.99 5.02
C LYS A 28 -4.69 -9.57 3.72
N GLY A 29 -5.70 -8.72 3.86
CA GLY A 29 -6.41 -8.11 2.73
C GLY A 29 -7.36 -9.06 1.99
N ARG A 30 -7.80 -10.15 2.62
CA ARG A 30 -8.83 -11.06 2.11
C ARG A 30 -9.56 -11.75 3.27
N ILE A 31 -10.88 -11.90 3.17
CA ILE A 31 -11.68 -12.70 4.10
C ILE A 31 -11.77 -14.12 3.57
N ILE A 32 -10.96 -15.02 4.13
CA ILE A 32 -10.97 -16.46 3.88
C ILE A 32 -10.48 -17.21 5.13
N PRO A 33 -10.80 -18.51 5.29
CA PRO A 33 -10.19 -19.34 6.33
C PRO A 33 -8.65 -19.29 6.25
N GLY A 34 -8.01 -19.15 7.42
CA GLY A 34 -6.54 -19.07 7.55
C GLY A 34 -5.94 -17.67 7.38
N ALA A 35 -6.73 -16.66 6.99
CA ALA A 35 -6.28 -15.26 7.03
C ALA A 35 -6.28 -14.71 8.46
N ASP A 36 -5.48 -13.66 8.71
CA ASP A 36 -5.52 -12.91 9.97
C ASP A 36 -6.90 -12.23 10.10
N ALA A 37 -7.50 -12.30 11.28
CA ALA A 37 -8.79 -11.69 11.59
C ALA A 37 -8.66 -10.16 11.79
N ASP A 38 -8.26 -9.46 10.73
CA ASP A 38 -8.29 -8.00 10.61
C ASP A 38 -9.46 -7.61 9.70
N VAL A 39 -10.58 -7.25 10.30
CA VAL A 39 -11.88 -7.13 9.63
C VAL A 39 -12.56 -5.83 10.07
N VAL A 40 -13.27 -5.18 9.15
CA VAL A 40 -14.10 -4.02 9.44
C VAL A 40 -15.54 -4.37 9.08
N VAL A 41 -16.46 -4.16 10.01
CA VAL A 41 -17.90 -4.12 9.74
C VAL A 41 -18.22 -2.70 9.29
N TRP A 42 -18.66 -2.57 8.05
CA TRP A 42 -18.82 -1.28 7.37
C TRP A 42 -20.28 -1.03 7.07
N ASP A 43 -20.79 0.13 7.46
CA ASP A 43 -22.14 0.58 7.14
C ASP A 43 -22.08 1.57 5.97
N PRO A 44 -22.51 1.19 4.75
CA PRO A 44 -22.49 2.05 3.57
C PRO A 44 -23.55 3.16 3.59
N GLU A 45 -24.60 3.04 4.41
CA GLU A 45 -25.72 3.96 4.49
C GLU A 45 -25.49 5.04 5.57
N ALA A 46 -24.76 4.70 6.63
CA ALA A 46 -24.33 5.64 7.64
C ALA A 46 -23.55 6.82 7.04
N THR A 47 -23.73 7.99 7.64
CA THR A 47 -22.99 9.20 7.29
C THR A 47 -22.26 9.80 8.47
N LYS A 48 -21.06 10.31 8.22
CA LYS A 48 -20.28 11.08 9.19
C LYS A 48 -19.74 12.34 8.52
N THR A 49 -19.87 13.48 9.19
CA THR A 49 -19.17 14.70 8.80
C THR A 49 -17.80 14.71 9.45
N ILE A 50 -16.74 14.85 8.66
CA ILE A 50 -15.38 14.94 9.17
C ILE A 50 -15.17 16.30 9.82
N SER A 51 -14.61 16.32 11.03
CA SER A 51 -14.23 17.54 11.73
C SER A 51 -13.00 17.32 12.60
N ALA A 52 -12.11 18.31 12.66
CA ALA A 52 -10.97 18.38 13.56
C ALA A 52 -11.37 18.22 15.04
N SER A 53 -12.55 18.70 15.42
CA SER A 53 -13.07 18.57 16.79
C SER A 53 -13.38 17.13 17.22
N THR A 54 -13.56 16.21 16.26
CA THR A 54 -13.98 14.82 16.51
C THR A 54 -12.92 13.79 16.11
N GLN A 55 -11.80 14.25 15.55
CA GLN A 55 -10.76 13.36 15.06
C GLN A 55 -9.90 12.82 16.21
N VAL A 56 -9.46 11.57 16.09
CA VAL A 56 -8.51 10.97 17.03
C VAL A 56 -7.05 11.13 16.58
N GLN A 57 -6.84 11.51 15.31
CA GLN A 57 -5.50 11.81 14.80
C GLN A 57 -4.96 13.11 15.44
N GLY A 58 -3.64 13.22 15.54
CA GLY A 58 -3.02 14.43 16.07
C GLY A 58 -3.17 15.64 15.15
N GLY A 59 -2.97 16.83 15.73
CA GLY A 59 -3.05 18.12 15.04
C GLY A 59 -4.43 18.77 15.13
N ASP A 60 -4.43 20.09 14.95
CA ASP A 60 -5.61 20.93 15.22
C ASP A 60 -6.44 21.25 13.97
N ILE A 61 -5.96 20.80 12.79
CA ILE A 61 -6.58 21.06 11.49
C ILE A 61 -6.87 19.71 10.81
N ASN A 62 -8.06 19.59 10.22
CA ASN A 62 -8.40 18.49 9.32
C ASN A 62 -8.51 18.99 7.88
N LEU A 63 -7.81 18.34 6.95
CA LEU A 63 -7.81 18.70 5.53
C LEU A 63 -9.18 18.46 4.85
N TYR A 64 -10.04 17.67 5.48
CA TYR A 64 -11.38 17.30 5.00
C TYR A 64 -12.50 17.90 5.87
N GLU A 65 -12.24 19.01 6.57
CA GLU A 65 -13.22 19.67 7.44
C GLU A 65 -14.58 19.87 6.74
N ASN A 66 -15.67 19.56 7.44
CA ASN A 66 -17.05 19.64 6.98
C ASN A 66 -17.41 18.72 5.80
N MET A 67 -16.52 17.81 5.38
CA MET A 67 -16.83 16.84 4.34
C MET A 67 -17.77 15.76 4.89
N ARG A 68 -18.96 15.65 4.28
CA ARG A 68 -19.91 14.57 4.58
C ARG A 68 -19.52 13.30 3.83
N CYS A 69 -19.18 12.25 4.55
CA CYS A 69 -18.85 10.95 4.00
C CYS A 69 -19.99 9.96 4.23
N HIS A 70 -20.27 9.15 3.21
CA HIS A 70 -21.09 7.95 3.30
C HIS A 70 -20.17 6.74 3.46
N GLY A 71 -20.56 5.77 4.26
CA GLY A 71 -19.69 4.66 4.62
C GLY A 71 -18.93 4.96 5.91
N VAL A 72 -19.29 4.28 7.00
CA VAL A 72 -18.66 4.45 8.31
C VAL A 72 -18.28 3.06 8.87
N PRO A 73 -17.09 2.91 9.48
CA PRO A 73 -16.76 1.69 10.20
C PRO A 73 -17.58 1.61 11.50
N LEU A 74 -18.45 0.61 11.63
CA LEU A 74 -19.19 0.36 12.87
C LEU A 74 -18.35 -0.40 13.90
N VAL A 75 -17.64 -1.42 13.42
CA VAL A 75 -16.78 -2.28 14.23
C VAL A 75 -15.46 -2.49 13.51
N THR A 76 -14.35 -2.37 14.24
CA THR A 76 -13.02 -2.77 13.76
C THR A 76 -12.50 -3.91 14.62
N ILE A 77 -12.12 -4.99 13.96
CA ILE A 77 -11.52 -6.19 14.56
C ILE A 77 -10.06 -6.23 14.10
N SER A 78 -9.15 -6.38 15.05
CA SER A 78 -7.73 -6.54 14.80
C SER A 78 -7.24 -7.81 15.51
N ARG A 79 -6.61 -8.71 14.76
CA ARG A 79 -6.11 -10.01 15.25
C ARG A 79 -7.17 -10.80 16.04
N GLY A 80 -8.42 -10.74 15.60
CA GLY A 80 -9.55 -11.46 16.21
C GLY A 80 -10.11 -10.82 17.48
N ARG A 81 -9.75 -9.57 17.79
CA ARG A 81 -10.31 -8.80 18.92
C ARG A 81 -10.99 -7.56 18.42
N VAL A 82 -12.17 -7.25 18.96
CA VAL A 82 -12.84 -5.97 18.74
C VAL A 82 -11.99 -4.89 19.39
N VAL A 83 -11.53 -3.91 18.60
CA VAL A 83 -10.70 -2.78 19.06
C VAL A 83 -11.42 -1.45 18.95
N TYR A 84 -12.50 -1.39 18.17
CA TYR A 84 -13.35 -0.23 18.03
C TYR A 84 -14.78 -0.68 17.78
N GLU A 85 -15.74 -0.14 18.52
CA GLU A 85 -17.16 -0.42 18.37
C GLU A 85 -17.97 0.79 18.86
N ASN A 86 -19.00 1.19 18.12
CA ASN A 86 -19.96 2.24 18.51
C ASN A 86 -19.30 3.57 18.97
N GLY A 87 -18.20 3.97 18.32
CA GLY A 87 -17.49 5.21 18.68
C GLY A 87 -16.44 5.06 19.77
N VAL A 88 -16.35 3.90 20.44
CA VAL A 88 -15.43 3.66 21.55
C VAL A 88 -14.24 2.84 21.08
N PHE A 89 -13.03 3.32 21.37
CA PHE A 89 -11.78 2.60 21.13
C PHE A 89 -11.38 1.81 22.38
N MET A 90 -11.10 0.52 22.21
CA MET A 90 -10.83 -0.42 23.30
C MET A 90 -9.63 -1.31 22.92
N CYS A 91 -8.41 -0.77 23.01
CA CYS A 91 -7.20 -1.52 22.70
C CYS A 91 -6.05 -1.09 23.60
N ALA A 92 -5.33 -2.07 24.16
CA ALA A 92 -4.12 -1.80 24.92
C ALA A 92 -2.94 -1.47 23.97
N GLU A 93 -2.04 -0.61 24.43
CA GLU A 93 -0.78 -0.33 23.74
C GLU A 93 0.06 -1.61 23.58
N GLY A 94 0.83 -1.72 22.50
CA GLY A 94 1.70 -2.88 22.24
C GLY A 94 0.99 -4.16 21.79
N THR A 95 -0.33 -4.14 21.62
CA THR A 95 -1.10 -5.29 21.09
C THR A 95 -0.78 -5.61 19.62
N GLY A 96 -0.38 -4.59 18.86
CA GLY A 96 0.13 -4.74 17.49
C GLY A 96 1.40 -5.58 17.44
N LYS A 97 1.59 -6.34 16.36
CA LYS A 97 2.81 -7.13 16.14
C LYS A 97 3.45 -6.79 14.82
N PHE A 98 4.76 -6.67 14.83
CA PHE A 98 5.55 -6.53 13.61
C PHE A 98 5.29 -7.71 12.66
N CYS A 99 5.15 -7.40 11.38
CA CYS A 99 4.95 -8.39 10.32
C CYS A 99 6.17 -8.38 9.38
N PRO A 100 7.07 -9.37 9.46
CA PRO A 100 8.22 -9.42 8.57
C PRO A 100 7.76 -9.59 7.12
N LEU A 101 8.31 -8.77 6.23
CA LEU A 101 7.98 -8.81 4.80
C LEU A 101 9.04 -9.63 4.05
N ARG A 102 8.62 -10.72 3.43
CA ARG A 102 9.52 -11.53 2.59
C ARG A 102 9.86 -10.77 1.31
N SER A 103 11.13 -10.77 0.92
CA SER A 103 11.59 -10.20 -0.34
C SER A 103 10.98 -10.92 -1.55
N PHE A 104 11.11 -10.28 -2.72
CA PHE A 104 10.64 -10.79 -4.00
C PHE A 104 9.13 -11.13 -4.07
N PRO A 105 8.23 -10.17 -3.80
CA PRO A 105 6.79 -10.39 -3.93
C PRO A 105 6.41 -10.81 -5.36
N ASP A 106 5.66 -11.91 -5.47
CA ASP A 106 5.27 -12.51 -6.76
C ASP A 106 4.58 -11.52 -7.70
N ILE A 107 3.74 -10.62 -7.16
CA ILE A 107 2.99 -9.65 -7.97
C ILE A 107 3.90 -8.76 -8.82
N ALA A 108 5.09 -8.43 -8.32
CA ALA A 108 6.08 -7.63 -9.03
C ALA A 108 7.12 -8.52 -9.73
N TYR A 109 7.67 -9.52 -9.04
CA TYR A 109 8.86 -10.23 -9.50
C TYR A 109 8.57 -11.40 -10.46
N LYS A 110 7.39 -12.02 -10.41
CA LYS A 110 7.06 -13.14 -11.30
C LYS A 110 7.19 -12.76 -12.78
N LYS A 111 6.73 -11.55 -13.14
CA LYS A 111 6.85 -11.02 -14.50
C LYS A 111 8.28 -10.62 -14.85
N LEU A 112 9.03 -10.07 -13.89
CA LEU A 112 10.43 -9.70 -14.10
C LEU A 112 11.32 -10.91 -14.39
N VAL A 113 11.11 -12.02 -13.67
CA VAL A 113 11.85 -13.28 -13.93
C VAL A 113 11.59 -13.80 -15.35
N GLN A 114 10.34 -13.76 -15.81
CA GLN A 114 10.01 -14.18 -17.18
C GLN A 114 10.59 -13.22 -18.22
N ARG A 115 10.52 -11.90 -17.96
CA ARG A 115 11.14 -10.89 -18.82
C ARG A 115 12.64 -11.10 -18.97
N GLU A 116 13.33 -11.46 -17.89
CA GLU A 116 14.76 -11.71 -17.91
C GLU A 116 15.11 -12.96 -18.75
N LYS A 117 14.32 -14.04 -18.65
CA LYS A 117 14.51 -15.27 -19.45
C LYS A 117 14.36 -15.06 -20.97
N VAL A 118 13.54 -14.09 -21.36
CA VAL A 118 13.29 -13.76 -22.78
C VAL A 118 14.23 -12.65 -23.26
N ARG A 119 14.98 -12.00 -22.35
CA ARG A 119 15.89 -10.92 -22.69
C ARG A 119 17.01 -11.45 -23.59
N GLY A 120 17.10 -10.92 -24.81
CA GLY A 120 18.10 -11.34 -25.81
C GLY A 120 17.64 -12.43 -26.78
N ARG A 121 16.41 -12.94 -26.67
CA ARG A 121 15.83 -13.79 -27.72
C ARG A 121 15.37 -12.93 -28.90
N PRO A 122 15.63 -13.31 -30.16
CA PRO A 122 15.09 -12.58 -31.32
C PRO A 122 13.55 -12.57 -31.24
N CYS A 123 12.93 -11.41 -31.48
CA CYS A 123 11.47 -11.33 -31.62
C CYS A 123 11.04 -12.20 -32.82
N PRO A 124 9.93 -12.97 -32.76
CA PRO A 124 9.47 -13.80 -33.87
C PRO A 124 8.82 -13.01 -35.03
N CYS A 125 8.85 -11.68 -35.00
CA CYS A 125 8.21 -10.85 -36.02
C CYS A 125 9.13 -10.71 -37.24
N PRO A 126 8.64 -10.91 -38.48
CA PRO A 126 9.43 -10.60 -39.67
C PRO A 126 9.72 -9.09 -39.67
N ALA A 127 10.97 -8.76 -39.96
CA ALA A 127 11.56 -7.45 -39.77
C ALA A 127 10.79 -6.31 -40.46
N ARG A 128 10.40 -5.31 -39.67
CA ARG A 128 10.51 -3.90 -40.09
C ARG A 128 10.80 -3.01 -38.89
N ALA A 129 11.87 -3.33 -38.17
CA ALA A 129 12.46 -2.40 -37.22
C ALA A 129 13.51 -1.58 -37.98
N LEU A 130 13.20 -0.32 -38.29
CA LEU A 130 14.23 0.65 -38.63
C LEU A 130 15.23 0.70 -37.45
N PRO A 131 16.54 0.68 -37.70
CA PRO A 131 17.52 0.77 -36.63
C PRO A 131 17.40 2.15 -35.98
N VAL A 132 16.87 2.21 -34.75
CA VAL A 132 17.01 3.40 -33.90
C VAL A 132 18.47 3.39 -33.42
N PRO A 133 19.29 4.40 -33.76
CA PRO A 133 20.66 4.44 -33.28
C PRO A 133 20.63 4.52 -31.75
N ARG A 134 21.28 3.55 -31.10
CA ARG A 134 21.57 3.62 -29.67
C ARG A 134 22.53 4.79 -29.47
N GLY A 135 22.04 5.87 -28.85
CA GLY A 135 22.92 6.85 -28.23
C GLY A 135 23.92 6.09 -27.35
N LYS A 136 25.22 6.35 -27.55
CA LYS A 136 26.28 5.76 -26.74
C LYS A 136 25.94 6.02 -25.28
N LYS A 137 25.86 4.95 -24.49
CA LYS A 137 25.86 5.08 -23.04
C LYS A 137 27.28 5.51 -22.70
N GLU A 138 27.51 6.81 -22.55
CA GLU A 138 28.77 7.30 -22.01
C GLU A 138 28.92 6.69 -20.62
N THR A 139 29.80 5.70 -20.53
CA THR A 139 30.40 5.30 -19.26
C THR A 139 31.31 6.43 -18.83
N GLY A 140 30.72 7.46 -18.22
CA GLY A 140 31.47 8.43 -17.43
C GLY A 140 32.16 7.66 -16.30
N THR A 141 33.47 7.70 -16.28
CA THR A 141 34.32 7.35 -15.14
C THR A 141 33.76 8.07 -13.90
N PRO A 142 33.65 7.44 -12.72
CA PRO A 142 33.24 8.17 -11.53
C PRO A 142 34.33 9.20 -11.22
N LEU A 143 34.07 10.48 -11.52
CA LEU A 143 34.84 11.57 -10.94
C LEU A 143 34.63 11.49 -9.43
N ALA A 144 35.74 11.29 -8.73
CA ALA A 144 35.81 11.35 -7.29
C ALA A 144 35.61 12.81 -6.86
N ASP A 145 34.35 13.22 -6.67
CA ASP A 145 34.02 14.47 -5.96
C ASP A 145 32.66 14.32 -5.30
N THR A 146 32.65 13.69 -4.13
CA THR A 146 31.59 13.90 -3.14
C THR A 146 32.26 14.55 -1.94
N PRO A 147 31.99 15.82 -1.62
CA PRO A 147 32.50 16.38 -0.37
C PRO A 147 31.82 15.64 0.78
N THR A 148 32.63 14.98 1.60
CA THR A 148 32.21 14.34 2.85
C THR A 148 31.45 15.36 3.70
N ARG A 149 30.19 15.05 4.02
CA ARG A 149 29.38 15.80 4.98
C ARG A 149 30.10 15.80 6.34
N PRO A 150 30.43 16.95 6.94
CA PRO A 150 31.09 16.96 8.24
C PRO A 150 30.13 16.38 9.30
N ALA A 151 30.64 15.40 10.05
CA ALA A 151 29.94 14.83 11.19
C ALA A 151 29.87 15.87 12.31
N THR A 152 28.67 16.35 12.62
CA THR A 152 28.42 17.12 13.83
C THR A 152 28.59 16.20 15.04
N ARG A 153 29.67 16.38 15.79
CA ARG A 153 29.83 15.84 17.15
C ARG A 153 28.83 16.57 18.05
N HIS A 154 27.86 15.84 18.59
CA HIS A 154 27.14 16.30 19.77
C HIS A 154 28.04 16.08 20.98
N GLY A 155 28.25 17.15 21.75
CA GLY A 155 28.78 17.07 23.12
C GLY A 155 27.72 16.60 24.10
#